data_AF-A0A2V2DMM6-F1
#
_entry.id   AF-A0A2V2DMM6-F1
#
_cell.length_a   1.000
_cell.length_b   1.000
_cell.length_c   1.000
_cell.angle_alpha   90.00
_cell.angle_beta   90.00
_cell.angle_gamma   90.00
#
_symmetry.space_group_name_H-M   'P 1'
#
loop_
_entity.id
_entity.type
_entity.pdbx_description
1 polymer ?
#
loop_
_entity_poly.entity_id
_entity_poly.type
_entity_poly.pdbx_seq_one_letter_code
_entity_poly.pdbx_strand_id
1 'polypeptide(L)'
;MSLKNALFLVALFSVSLVCSRAETYYYDTVQYKLSDATDISIQTLTVEVDGETKYLWYTLDSEGNRVNCTEFPAFTAEDSIVFAHCDNNIGTNNKKVWLDVDINVASVEYSMTYTTLVSNNGSTLTTTGDFILNSYMYYYGAGNLKVGGNLTINCAAMGSPDARRGILDSLWVEGVTTIRGATNNRPSLYVGTGSGSIDNPDSVFKGGITATAVQNQTENYMYDGSPLTLGMGGTDSGVVNRNVYSWINGASGTAAFMVNSTAASTGSWTIVFTNNAGDASSSSSLYQTAASGAKMSIVMRSVDFDNDKNITGYKDYSQSFTGSEFSFTGGVTLLSGGLYLNYGAETSSSVNHGNLKLARESGAASAKFGNSGNAGGNFLFADMEVSDGGGTIVVKMDYAEGGSGIVCDTLTLSGSAKGEGAVIIDLKNFNGNNPDEFIDFMIENDVGIKVISWAEAAESGITFTTTDDYKVYDYYGEQYYFTVQNAADGLYITYTVPEPAEWAAILGLAAIALAAHRRRRK
;
A
#
# COMPACT_ATOMS: atom_id res chain seq x y z
N MET A 1 -68.05 27.44 -7.68
CA MET A 1 -66.74 26.81 -7.97
C MET A 1 -65.69 27.81 -7.53
N SER A 2 -65.04 27.59 -6.37
CA SER A 2 -64.26 28.66 -5.71
C SER A 2 -62.82 28.74 -6.22
N LEU A 3 -62.32 29.96 -6.31
CA LEU A 3 -60.96 30.35 -6.72
C LEU A 3 -59.83 29.60 -5.97
N LYS A 4 -60.15 28.95 -4.83
CA LYS A 4 -59.21 28.13 -4.05
C LYS A 4 -58.80 26.81 -4.72
N ASN A 5 -59.62 26.27 -5.64
CA ASN A 5 -59.27 25.03 -6.35
C ASN A 5 -58.35 25.27 -7.56
N ALA A 6 -58.26 26.51 -8.06
CA ALA A 6 -57.34 26.87 -9.13
C ALA A 6 -55.90 27.09 -8.62
N LEU A 7 -55.73 27.63 -7.40
CA LEU A 7 -54.40 27.82 -6.80
C LEU A 7 -53.72 26.50 -6.41
N PHE A 8 -54.50 25.49 -6.02
CA PHE A 8 -53.95 24.18 -5.65
C PHE A 8 -53.47 23.36 -6.86
N LEU A 9 -54.04 23.60 -8.06
CA LEU A 9 -53.59 22.96 -9.30
C LEU A 9 -52.32 23.61 -9.87
N VAL A 10 -52.16 24.94 -9.71
CA VAL A 10 -50.95 25.66 -10.15
C VAL A 10 -49.75 25.30 -9.26
N ALA A 11 -49.97 25.09 -7.96
CA ALA A 11 -48.92 24.63 -7.05
C ALA A 11 -48.50 23.16 -7.27
N LEU A 12 -49.39 22.30 -7.79
CA LEU A 12 -49.03 20.92 -8.14
C LEU A 12 -48.31 20.79 -9.49
N PHE A 13 -48.47 21.74 -10.41
CA PHE A 13 -47.75 21.76 -11.70
C PHE A 13 -46.41 22.51 -11.65
N SER A 14 -46.16 23.35 -10.64
CA SER A 14 -44.82 23.91 -10.38
C SER A 14 -43.92 22.98 -9.56
N VAL A 15 -44.42 21.80 -9.17
CA VAL A 15 -43.66 20.71 -8.57
C VAL A 15 -43.80 19.44 -9.44
N SER A 16 -43.82 19.62 -10.77
CA SER A 16 -42.98 18.74 -11.59
C SER A 16 -41.55 19.11 -11.16
N LEU A 17 -40.98 18.50 -10.12
CA LEU A 17 -40.15 17.31 -10.32
C LEU A 17 -39.49 17.41 -11.70
N VAL A 18 -38.70 18.47 -11.87
CA VAL A 18 -37.38 18.36 -12.47
C VAL A 18 -36.71 17.27 -11.63
N CYS A 19 -37.01 16.00 -11.94
CA CYS A 19 -35.98 14.99 -11.83
C CYS A 19 -34.91 15.56 -12.74
N SER A 20 -33.91 16.23 -12.16
CA SER A 20 -32.66 16.49 -12.87
C SER A 20 -32.30 15.15 -13.46
N ARG A 21 -32.44 15.01 -14.77
CA ARG A 21 -31.81 13.88 -15.41
C ARG A 21 -30.34 14.12 -15.20
N ALA A 22 -29.63 13.11 -14.71
CA ALA A 22 -28.17 13.10 -14.71
C ALA A 22 -27.70 13.56 -16.10
N GLU A 23 -27.16 14.77 -16.18
CA GLU A 23 -26.72 15.37 -17.43
C GLU A 23 -25.21 15.14 -17.57
N THR A 24 -24.72 14.96 -18.80
CA THR A 24 -23.28 14.90 -19.05
C THR A 24 -22.85 16.20 -19.69
N TYR A 25 -22.07 16.97 -18.94
CA TYR A 25 -21.47 18.22 -19.38
C TYR A 25 -20.08 17.95 -19.94
N TYR A 26 -19.85 18.50 -21.12
CA TYR A 26 -18.57 18.43 -21.79
C TYR A 26 -17.90 19.80 -21.76
N TYR A 27 -16.61 19.80 -21.44
CA TYR A 27 -15.76 20.99 -21.53
C TYR A 27 -14.79 20.85 -22.69
N ASP A 28 -14.81 21.83 -23.60
CA ASP A 28 -14.00 21.80 -24.83
C ASP A 28 -13.35 23.15 -25.11
N THR A 29 -12.02 23.11 -25.27
CA THR A 29 -11.18 24.28 -25.54
C THR A 29 -10.70 24.36 -27.00
N VAL A 30 -10.95 23.33 -27.82
CA VAL A 30 -10.39 23.17 -29.18
C VAL A 30 -11.11 24.02 -30.19
N GLN A 31 -12.44 24.08 -30.09
CA GLN A 31 -13.26 24.78 -31.06
C GLN A 31 -12.82 26.24 -31.26
N TYR A 32 -12.23 26.83 -30.22
CA TYR A 32 -11.92 28.26 -30.18
C TYR A 32 -10.44 28.58 -30.39
N LYS A 33 -9.61 27.56 -30.72
CA LYS A 33 -8.17 27.72 -30.98
C LYS A 33 -7.54 28.75 -30.05
N LEU A 34 -7.72 28.56 -28.73
CA LEU A 34 -7.32 29.53 -27.70
C LEU A 34 -5.78 29.63 -27.61
N SER A 35 -5.10 30.01 -28.68
CA SER A 35 -3.64 29.93 -28.83
C SER A 35 -2.90 30.77 -27.82
N ASP A 36 -3.56 31.84 -27.35
CA ASP A 36 -2.96 32.86 -26.51
C ASP A 36 -3.39 32.73 -25.04
N ALA A 37 -4.38 31.88 -24.72
CA ALA A 37 -4.84 31.66 -23.35
C ALA A 37 -3.99 30.58 -22.65
N THR A 38 -3.26 30.99 -21.60
CA THR A 38 -2.43 30.11 -20.77
C THR A 38 -3.19 29.56 -19.55
N ASP A 39 -4.13 30.34 -19.02
CA ASP A 39 -4.93 30.00 -17.85
C ASP A 39 -6.40 30.18 -18.19
N ILE A 40 -7.17 29.10 -18.12
CA ILE A 40 -8.58 29.06 -18.50
C ILE A 40 -9.37 28.60 -17.28
N SER A 41 -10.19 29.49 -16.73
CA SER A 41 -11.11 29.13 -15.63
C SER A 41 -12.28 28.32 -16.15
N ILE A 42 -12.73 27.32 -15.39
CA ILE A 42 -13.93 26.55 -15.76
C ILE A 42 -15.22 27.33 -15.53
N GLN A 43 -15.23 28.27 -14.57
CA GLN A 43 -16.36 29.19 -14.36
C GLN A 43 -16.49 30.22 -15.47
N THR A 44 -15.37 30.55 -16.13
CA THR A 44 -15.37 31.48 -17.25
C THR A 44 -16.04 30.80 -18.43
N LEU A 45 -17.36 30.95 -18.46
CA LEU A 45 -18.25 30.30 -19.39
C LEU A 45 -17.95 30.70 -20.84
N THR A 46 -17.49 31.92 -21.05
CA THR A 46 -17.32 32.49 -22.37
C THR A 46 -15.91 32.99 -22.65
N VAL A 47 -15.48 32.81 -23.90
CA VAL A 47 -14.29 33.45 -24.46
C VAL A 47 -14.71 34.26 -25.67
N GLU A 48 -14.11 35.44 -25.82
CA GLU A 48 -14.29 36.25 -27.03
C GLU A 48 -13.27 35.82 -28.07
N VAL A 49 -13.74 35.29 -29.20
CA VAL A 49 -12.89 34.92 -30.34
C VAL A 49 -13.48 35.57 -31.58
N ASP A 50 -12.69 36.38 -32.27
CA ASP A 50 -13.08 37.13 -33.47
C ASP A 50 -14.33 38.01 -33.30
N GLY A 51 -14.59 38.51 -32.08
CA GLY A 51 -15.72 39.37 -31.76
C GLY A 51 -17.05 38.65 -31.50
N GLU A 52 -17.02 37.32 -31.36
CA GLU A 52 -18.17 36.52 -30.94
C GLU A 52 -17.92 35.87 -29.57
N THR A 53 -18.92 35.93 -28.70
CA THR A 53 -18.96 35.23 -27.41
C THR A 53 -19.13 33.72 -27.64
N LYS A 54 -18.20 32.92 -27.13
CA LYS A 54 -18.15 31.47 -27.33
C LYS A 54 -18.22 30.70 -26.01
N TYR A 55 -19.05 29.67 -25.94
CA TYR A 55 -19.32 28.91 -24.70
C TYR A 55 -18.48 27.62 -24.62
N LEU A 56 -17.76 27.42 -23.52
CA LEU A 56 -16.85 26.28 -23.34
C LEU A 56 -17.55 25.00 -22.87
N TRP A 57 -18.74 25.14 -22.29
CA TRP A 57 -19.57 24.04 -21.79
C TRP A 57 -20.68 23.67 -22.79
N TYR A 58 -20.92 22.38 -22.94
CA TYR A 58 -22.04 21.88 -23.75
C TYR A 58 -22.55 20.52 -23.25
N THR A 59 -23.75 20.16 -23.67
CA THR A 59 -24.32 18.82 -23.51
C THR A 59 -24.61 18.20 -24.88
N LEU A 60 -25.06 16.94 -24.90
CA LEU A 60 -25.50 16.29 -26.13
C LEU A 60 -27.01 16.07 -26.07
N ASP A 61 -27.72 16.41 -27.15
CA ASP A 61 -29.13 16.07 -27.28
C ASP A 61 -29.32 14.55 -27.51
N SER A 62 -30.57 14.11 -27.62
CA SER A 62 -30.91 12.69 -27.83
C SER A 62 -30.38 12.09 -29.13
N GLU A 63 -29.96 12.92 -30.08
CA GLU A 63 -29.39 12.51 -31.37
C GLU A 63 -27.86 12.57 -31.35
N GLY A 64 -27.26 13.03 -30.24
CA GLY A 64 -25.82 13.22 -30.09
C GLY A 64 -25.30 14.55 -30.64
N ASN A 65 -26.18 15.51 -30.94
CA ASN A 65 -25.75 16.84 -31.38
C ASN A 65 -25.37 17.71 -30.18
N ARG A 66 -24.35 18.55 -30.37
CA ARG A 66 -23.86 19.50 -29.36
C ARG A 66 -24.89 20.61 -29.09
N VAL A 67 -25.22 20.80 -27.81
CA VAL A 67 -26.03 21.90 -27.30
C VAL A 67 -25.19 22.72 -26.33
N ASN A 68 -24.77 23.92 -26.74
CA ASN A 68 -23.95 24.78 -25.90
C ASN A 68 -24.74 25.28 -24.69
N CYS A 69 -24.11 25.25 -23.51
CA CYS A 69 -24.65 25.87 -22.31
C CYS A 69 -24.64 27.40 -22.48
N THR A 70 -25.65 28.09 -21.96
CA THR A 70 -25.71 29.57 -21.97
C THR A 70 -25.30 30.18 -20.64
N GLU A 71 -25.09 29.36 -19.62
CA GLU A 71 -24.59 29.72 -18.30
C GLU A 71 -23.61 28.65 -17.77
N PHE A 72 -22.82 28.98 -16.74
CA PHE A 72 -22.00 27.97 -16.07
C PHE A 72 -22.91 26.89 -15.47
N PRO A 73 -22.68 25.59 -15.76
CA PRO A 73 -23.55 24.54 -15.26
C PRO A 73 -23.65 24.55 -13.73
N ALA A 74 -24.88 24.51 -13.21
CA ALA A 74 -25.13 24.28 -11.79
C ALA A 74 -25.02 22.78 -11.49
N PHE A 75 -23.79 22.29 -11.39
CA PHE A 75 -23.52 20.87 -11.18
C PHE A 75 -24.21 20.30 -9.93
N THR A 76 -24.75 19.09 -10.09
CA THR A 76 -25.30 18.27 -9.03
C THR A 76 -24.52 16.96 -8.90
N ALA A 77 -24.70 16.25 -7.78
CA ALA A 77 -24.04 14.97 -7.52
C ALA A 77 -24.47 13.83 -8.47
N GLU A 78 -25.46 14.07 -9.33
CA GLU A 78 -25.94 13.15 -10.37
C GLU A 78 -25.31 13.42 -11.74
N ASP A 79 -24.74 14.62 -11.95
CA ASP A 79 -24.21 15.04 -13.25
C ASP A 79 -22.82 14.44 -13.53
N SER A 80 -22.39 14.39 -14.78
CA SER A 80 -21.04 13.96 -15.14
C SER A 80 -20.30 15.03 -15.91
N ILE A 81 -18.99 15.11 -15.73
CA ILE A 81 -18.12 16.07 -16.42
C ILE A 81 -17.13 15.30 -17.29
N VAL A 82 -17.04 15.68 -18.56
CA VAL A 82 -16.03 15.16 -19.49
C VAL A 82 -15.20 16.32 -20.05
N PHE A 83 -13.93 16.36 -19.71
CA PHE A 83 -12.96 17.25 -20.34
C PHE A 83 -12.39 16.55 -21.58
N ALA A 84 -13.03 16.80 -22.73
CA ALA A 84 -12.93 15.91 -23.88
C ALA A 84 -11.77 16.25 -24.85
N HIS A 85 -11.44 17.53 -25.08
CA HIS A 85 -10.53 17.91 -26.17
C HIS A 85 -9.65 19.14 -25.89
N CYS A 86 -8.41 19.10 -26.40
CA CYS A 86 -7.43 20.19 -26.46
C CYS A 86 -6.82 20.32 -27.89
N ASP A 87 -6.45 21.52 -28.32
CA ASP A 87 -5.84 21.70 -29.64
C ASP A 87 -4.40 21.17 -29.63
N ASN A 88 -4.10 20.23 -30.52
CA ASN A 88 -2.81 19.52 -30.60
C ASN A 88 -1.69 20.35 -31.26
N ASN A 89 -1.98 21.57 -31.73
CA ASN A 89 -1.06 22.31 -32.61
C ASN A 89 -0.19 23.39 -31.93
N ILE A 90 -0.09 23.42 -30.60
CA ILE A 90 0.70 24.44 -29.90
C ILE A 90 1.66 23.78 -28.93
N GLY A 91 2.93 24.21 -28.97
CA GLY A 91 4.07 23.64 -28.27
C GLY A 91 3.79 23.18 -26.84
N THR A 92 4.39 22.04 -26.52
CA THR A 92 4.45 21.35 -25.23
C THR A 92 4.23 22.21 -23.97
N ASN A 93 3.23 21.82 -23.16
CA ASN A 93 3.19 21.90 -21.69
C ASN A 93 2.82 23.20 -20.95
N ASN A 94 1.81 24.00 -21.31
CA ASN A 94 1.49 25.18 -20.46
C ASN A 94 0.03 25.63 -20.28
N LYS A 95 -0.98 24.96 -20.86
CA LYS A 95 -2.38 25.38 -20.64
C LYS A 95 -2.93 24.81 -19.35
N LYS A 96 -3.38 25.68 -18.44
CA LYS A 96 -4.01 25.30 -17.17
C LYS A 96 -5.51 25.52 -17.25
N VAL A 97 -6.27 24.47 -16.99
CA VAL A 97 -7.72 24.53 -16.80
C VAL A 97 -7.97 24.62 -15.31
N TRP A 98 -8.39 25.78 -14.82
CA TRP A 98 -8.56 26.06 -13.40
C TRP A 98 -9.95 25.67 -12.91
N LEU A 99 -10.01 24.68 -12.03
CA LEU A 99 -11.09 24.41 -11.08
C LEU A 99 -11.06 25.50 -10.00
N ASP A 100 -11.75 26.60 -10.28
CA ASP A 100 -11.90 27.75 -9.39
C ASP A 100 -13.15 27.70 -8.50
N VAL A 101 -13.86 26.56 -8.54
CA VAL A 101 -14.98 26.21 -7.66
C VAL A 101 -14.84 24.80 -7.12
N ASP A 102 -15.50 24.57 -5.99
CA ASP A 102 -15.81 23.23 -5.54
C ASP A 102 -16.74 22.54 -6.54
N ILE A 103 -16.41 21.29 -6.87
CA ILE A 103 -17.21 20.46 -7.77
C ILE A 103 -17.69 19.24 -6.98
N ASN A 104 -18.98 18.94 -7.10
CA ASN A 104 -19.58 17.73 -6.59
C ASN A 104 -20.48 17.11 -7.67
N VAL A 105 -20.01 16.02 -8.28
CA VAL A 105 -20.62 15.39 -9.46
C VAL A 105 -20.67 13.87 -9.33
N ALA A 106 -21.39 13.18 -10.21
CA ALA A 106 -21.36 11.73 -10.29
C ALA A 106 -20.02 11.21 -10.83
N SER A 107 -19.49 11.80 -11.90
CA SER A 107 -18.21 11.35 -12.45
C SER A 107 -17.43 12.46 -13.12
N VAL A 108 -16.11 12.26 -13.22
CA VAL A 108 -15.21 13.12 -13.98
C VAL A 108 -14.34 12.27 -14.87
N GLU A 109 -14.33 12.57 -16.16
CA GLU A 109 -13.32 12.07 -17.10
C GLU A 109 -12.47 13.23 -17.61
N TYR A 110 -11.16 13.15 -17.37
CA TYR A 110 -10.19 14.13 -17.85
C TYR A 110 -9.31 13.56 -18.96
N SER A 111 -9.61 13.94 -20.20
CA SER A 111 -9.00 13.40 -21.43
C SER A 111 -8.25 14.44 -22.28
N MET A 112 -8.14 15.68 -21.80
CA MET A 112 -7.43 16.74 -22.52
C MET A 112 -5.91 16.52 -22.47
N THR A 113 -5.29 16.31 -23.64
CA THR A 113 -3.84 16.16 -23.79
C THR A 113 -3.12 17.53 -23.67
N TYR A 114 -1.86 17.59 -23.23
CA TYR A 114 -1.06 18.83 -23.15
C TYR A 114 -1.62 20.00 -22.31
N THR A 115 -2.77 19.80 -21.66
CA THR A 115 -3.33 20.67 -20.65
C THR A 115 -3.07 20.08 -19.27
N THR A 116 -3.16 20.91 -18.26
CA THR A 116 -3.24 20.44 -16.88
C THR A 116 -4.52 20.94 -16.24
N LEU A 117 -5.28 20.02 -15.64
CA LEU A 117 -6.32 20.39 -14.70
C LEU A 117 -5.65 20.93 -13.43
N VAL A 118 -6.02 22.13 -13.03
CA VAL A 118 -5.46 22.85 -11.90
C VAL A 118 -6.56 23.19 -10.94
N SER A 119 -6.39 22.95 -9.65
CA SER A 119 -7.36 23.37 -8.62
C SER A 119 -6.79 24.48 -7.74
N ASN A 120 -7.65 25.42 -7.32
CA ASN A 120 -7.29 26.50 -6.40
C ASN A 120 -7.05 25.99 -4.98
N ASN A 121 -6.26 26.72 -4.19
CA ASN A 121 -5.97 26.36 -2.81
C ASN A 121 -7.27 26.21 -1.98
N GLY A 122 -7.42 25.08 -1.29
CA GLY A 122 -8.59 24.75 -0.48
C GLY A 122 -9.81 24.25 -1.27
N SER A 123 -9.77 24.26 -2.60
CA SER A 123 -10.90 23.72 -3.38
C SER A 123 -11.00 22.20 -3.27
N THR A 124 -12.22 21.71 -3.37
CA THR A 124 -12.56 20.30 -3.25
C THR A 124 -13.23 19.79 -4.53
N LEU A 125 -12.67 18.72 -5.08
CA LEU A 125 -13.26 17.96 -6.17
C LEU A 125 -13.82 16.65 -5.59
N THR A 126 -15.13 16.51 -5.62
CA THR A 126 -15.83 15.32 -5.14
C THR A 126 -16.58 14.64 -6.28
N THR A 127 -16.41 13.32 -6.40
CA THR A 127 -17.27 12.48 -7.24
C THR A 127 -18.05 11.48 -6.37
N THR A 128 -19.31 11.18 -6.71
CA THR A 128 -20.04 10.06 -6.07
C THR A 128 -19.75 8.72 -6.75
N GLY A 129 -19.34 8.75 -8.02
CA GLY A 129 -18.87 7.63 -8.83
C GLY A 129 -17.42 7.84 -9.29
N ASP A 130 -17.13 7.45 -10.53
CA ASP A 130 -15.75 7.26 -11.00
C ASP A 130 -15.02 8.58 -11.34
N PHE A 131 -13.70 8.56 -11.16
CA PHE A 131 -12.78 9.60 -11.62
C PHE A 131 -11.74 8.98 -12.56
N ILE A 132 -11.68 9.42 -13.81
CA ILE A 132 -10.76 8.91 -14.82
C ILE A 132 -9.80 10.02 -15.23
N LEU A 133 -8.51 9.80 -15.01
CA LEU A 133 -7.43 10.72 -15.34
C LEU A 133 -6.59 10.17 -16.50
N ASN A 134 -6.79 10.71 -17.71
CA ASN A 134 -6.02 10.35 -18.90
C ASN A 134 -4.88 11.33 -19.21
N SER A 135 -4.73 12.41 -18.44
CA SER A 135 -3.70 13.45 -18.64
C SER A 135 -3.32 14.13 -17.32
N TYR A 136 -2.26 14.96 -17.31
CA TYR A 136 -1.71 15.55 -16.09
C TYR A 136 -2.74 16.37 -15.30
N MET A 137 -2.75 16.20 -13.98
CA MET A 137 -3.49 17.06 -13.05
C MET A 137 -2.53 17.62 -12.00
N TYR A 138 -2.56 18.92 -11.75
CA TYR A 138 -1.78 19.60 -10.73
C TYR A 138 -2.73 20.32 -9.76
N TYR A 139 -2.27 20.64 -8.56
CA TYR A 139 -3.08 21.30 -7.55
C TYR A 139 -2.32 22.52 -7.04
N TYR A 140 -2.75 23.73 -7.40
CA TYR A 140 -2.08 24.93 -6.93
C TYR A 140 -2.53 25.24 -5.50
N GLY A 141 -1.71 24.86 -4.54
CA GLY A 141 -2.03 24.97 -3.11
C GLY A 141 -2.32 23.59 -2.51
N ALA A 142 -3.17 23.55 -1.49
CA ALA A 142 -3.60 22.37 -0.76
C ALA A 142 -5.06 22.07 -1.14
N GLY A 143 -5.27 21.32 -2.23
CA GLY A 143 -6.62 20.93 -2.70
C GLY A 143 -7.01 19.52 -2.25
N ASN A 144 -8.31 19.23 -2.20
CA ASN A 144 -8.83 17.93 -1.76
C ASN A 144 -9.50 17.17 -2.91
N LEU A 145 -9.22 15.87 -3.03
CA LEU A 145 -9.90 14.99 -3.98
C LEU A 145 -10.60 13.85 -3.25
N LYS A 146 -11.92 13.73 -3.44
CA LYS A 146 -12.73 12.61 -2.93
C LYS A 146 -13.43 11.90 -4.08
N VAL A 147 -13.16 10.62 -4.24
CA VAL A 147 -13.72 9.76 -5.28
C VAL A 147 -14.62 8.70 -4.64
N GLY A 148 -15.92 8.77 -4.89
CA GLY A 148 -16.92 7.85 -4.35
C GLY A 148 -16.98 6.50 -5.09
N GLY A 149 -16.50 6.46 -6.33
CA GLY A 149 -16.32 5.24 -7.12
C GLY A 149 -14.84 4.90 -7.32
N ASN A 150 -14.50 4.41 -8.51
CA ASN A 150 -13.16 4.02 -8.88
C ASN A 150 -12.32 5.21 -9.33
N LEU A 151 -11.02 5.20 -9.00
CA LEU A 151 -10.05 6.14 -9.54
C LEU A 151 -9.21 5.42 -10.61
N THR A 152 -9.24 5.89 -11.85
CA THR A 152 -8.36 5.38 -12.91
C THR A 152 -7.32 6.43 -13.26
N ILE A 153 -6.03 6.07 -13.16
CA ILE A 153 -4.91 6.94 -13.53
C ILE A 153 -4.20 6.30 -14.72
N ASN A 154 -4.37 6.90 -15.90
CA ASN A 154 -3.77 6.44 -17.16
C ASN A 154 -2.52 7.24 -17.58
N CYS A 155 -2.14 8.28 -16.81
CA CYS A 155 -1.09 9.24 -17.17
C CYS A 155 -0.07 9.51 -16.06
N ALA A 156 0.95 10.32 -16.35
CA ALA A 156 2.19 10.38 -15.59
C ALA A 156 2.15 11.04 -14.20
N ALA A 157 1.27 12.01 -13.91
CA ALA A 157 1.28 12.64 -12.58
C ALA A 157 -0.07 13.26 -12.15
N MET A 158 -0.38 13.05 -10.87
CA MET A 158 -1.35 13.79 -10.09
C MET A 158 -0.62 14.56 -8.98
N GLY A 159 -0.50 15.88 -9.14
CA GLY A 159 0.34 16.77 -8.33
C GLY A 159 1.79 16.87 -8.83
N SER A 160 2.61 17.67 -8.14
CA SER A 160 4.01 17.90 -8.50
C SER A 160 4.84 18.36 -7.28
N PRO A 161 6.13 18.01 -7.20
CA PRO A 161 7.00 18.52 -6.14
C PRO A 161 7.43 19.97 -6.42
N ASP A 162 7.20 20.47 -7.64
CA ASP A 162 7.40 21.86 -7.98
C ASP A 162 6.37 22.72 -7.23
N ALA A 163 6.86 23.59 -6.35
CA ALA A 163 6.02 24.52 -5.58
C ALA A 163 5.13 25.40 -6.48
N ARG A 164 5.51 25.58 -7.75
CA ARG A 164 4.70 26.30 -8.75
C ARG A 164 3.60 25.45 -9.35
N ARG A 165 3.43 24.17 -9.03
CA ARG A 165 2.38 23.29 -9.56
C ARG A 165 1.56 22.66 -8.43
N GLY A 166 2.19 22.51 -7.26
CA GLY A 166 1.59 22.13 -5.98
C GLY A 166 1.03 20.69 -5.95
N ILE A 167 0.39 20.35 -4.83
CA ILE A 167 0.09 18.98 -4.45
C ILE A 167 -1.34 18.85 -3.91
N LEU A 168 -1.86 17.62 -3.85
CA LEU A 168 -3.07 17.35 -3.08
C LEU A 168 -2.78 17.50 -1.58
N ASP A 169 -3.69 18.12 -0.84
CA ASP A 169 -3.67 18.07 0.63
C ASP A 169 -4.14 16.70 1.10
N SER A 170 -5.30 16.27 0.60
CA SER A 170 -5.84 14.94 0.88
C SER A 170 -6.43 14.26 -0.34
N LEU A 171 -6.36 12.92 -0.32
CA LEU A 171 -6.98 12.04 -1.31
C LEU A 171 -7.80 10.97 -0.60
N TRP A 172 -9.04 10.78 -1.04
CA TRP A 172 -9.91 9.71 -0.55
C TRP A 172 -10.55 8.99 -1.73
N VAL A 173 -10.37 7.68 -1.83
CA VAL A 173 -10.98 6.85 -2.87
C VAL A 173 -11.74 5.70 -2.22
N GLU A 174 -13.06 5.65 -2.43
CA GLU A 174 -13.92 4.58 -1.93
C GLU A 174 -13.76 3.29 -2.74
N GLY A 175 -13.73 3.39 -4.07
CA GLY A 175 -13.56 2.27 -4.99
C GLY A 175 -12.11 1.88 -5.25
N VAL A 176 -11.90 1.05 -6.26
CA VAL A 176 -10.57 0.55 -6.63
C VAL A 176 -9.80 1.64 -7.35
N THR A 177 -8.53 1.83 -6.99
CA THR A 177 -7.62 2.64 -7.80
C THR A 177 -6.90 1.79 -8.83
N THR A 178 -7.14 2.07 -10.10
CA THR A 178 -6.49 1.38 -11.23
C THR A 178 -5.41 2.26 -11.81
N ILE A 179 -4.17 1.74 -11.78
CA ILE A 179 -3.02 2.39 -12.39
C ILE A 179 -2.78 1.77 -13.76
N ARG A 180 -2.72 2.62 -14.79
CA ARG A 180 -2.33 2.24 -16.15
C ARG A 180 -1.24 3.20 -16.61
N GLY A 181 -0.23 2.67 -17.27
CA GLY A 181 0.93 3.45 -17.73
C GLY A 181 1.14 3.29 -19.22
N ALA A 182 1.69 4.33 -19.84
CA ALA A 182 2.27 4.27 -21.17
C ALA A 182 3.80 4.25 -21.03
N THR A 183 4.43 3.25 -21.67
CA THR A 183 5.87 3.07 -22.00
C THR A 183 6.94 3.77 -21.14
N ASN A 184 6.98 5.10 -21.08
CA ASN A 184 8.01 5.89 -20.40
C ASN A 184 7.53 6.77 -19.23
N ASN A 185 6.23 6.85 -18.98
CA ASN A 185 5.62 7.74 -17.99
C ASN A 185 4.96 6.92 -16.87
N ARG A 186 5.58 6.91 -15.70
CA ARG A 186 5.07 6.23 -14.50
C ARG A 186 4.04 7.12 -13.80
N PRO A 187 2.81 6.65 -13.55
CA PRO A 187 1.85 7.38 -12.74
C PRO A 187 2.44 7.74 -11.37
N SER A 188 2.57 9.03 -11.12
CA SER A 188 3.06 9.58 -9.86
C SER A 188 1.94 10.30 -9.13
N LEU A 189 1.99 10.24 -7.81
CA LEU A 189 1.03 10.86 -6.92
C LEU A 189 1.76 11.70 -5.88
N TYR A 190 1.32 12.94 -5.74
CA TYR A 190 1.82 13.87 -4.73
C TYR A 190 0.67 14.34 -3.86
N VAL A 191 0.58 13.76 -2.67
CA VAL A 191 -0.44 14.07 -1.65
C VAL A 191 0.29 14.37 -0.34
N GLY A 192 -0.29 15.25 0.48
CA GLY A 192 0.14 15.50 1.85
C GLY A 192 0.94 16.78 2.02
N THR A 193 0.44 17.66 2.89
CA THR A 193 1.13 18.89 3.30
C THR A 193 2.22 18.63 4.35
N GLY A 194 2.39 17.38 4.80
CA GLY A 194 3.45 16.95 5.71
C GLY A 194 3.03 16.84 7.18
N SER A 195 1.73 16.92 7.48
CA SER A 195 1.16 16.75 8.82
C SER A 195 0.49 15.39 9.05
N GLY A 196 0.54 14.50 8.06
CA GLY A 196 -0.01 13.15 8.17
C GLY A 196 0.67 12.31 9.24
N SER A 197 0.02 11.22 9.60
CA SER A 197 0.56 10.18 10.47
C SER A 197 -0.01 8.83 10.09
N ILE A 198 0.48 7.75 10.73
CA ILE A 198 -0.07 6.40 10.52
C ILE A 198 -1.57 6.36 10.90
N ASP A 199 -2.02 7.18 11.86
CA ASP A 199 -3.42 7.21 12.31
C ASP A 199 -4.28 8.28 11.61
N ASN A 200 -3.63 9.25 10.95
CA ASN A 200 -4.29 10.27 10.14
C ASN A 200 -3.55 10.41 8.79
N PRO A 201 -3.77 9.50 7.84
CA PRO A 201 -3.10 9.51 6.55
C PRO A 201 -3.52 10.71 5.69
N ASP A 202 -2.61 11.14 4.82
CA ASP A 202 -2.85 12.14 3.77
C ASP A 202 -3.69 11.55 2.63
N SER A 203 -3.52 10.26 2.32
CA SER A 203 -4.30 9.57 1.27
C SER A 203 -4.91 8.26 1.75
N VAL A 204 -6.14 7.96 1.36
CA VAL A 204 -6.85 6.72 1.68
C VAL A 204 -7.40 6.07 0.42
N PHE A 205 -7.04 4.80 0.20
CA PHE A 205 -7.49 3.95 -0.90
C PHE A 205 -8.31 2.78 -0.35
N LYS A 206 -9.61 2.99 -0.12
CA LYS A 206 -10.50 2.01 0.53
C LYS A 206 -10.82 0.80 -0.34
N GLY A 207 -10.86 0.94 -1.67
CA GLY A 207 -11.00 -0.21 -2.57
C GLY A 207 -9.67 -0.86 -2.94
N GLY A 208 -8.55 -0.39 -2.38
CA GLY A 208 -7.22 -0.88 -2.70
C GLY A 208 -6.67 -0.34 -4.02
N ILE A 209 -5.50 -0.85 -4.39
CA ILE A 209 -4.80 -0.45 -5.62
C ILE A 209 -4.58 -1.69 -6.49
N THR A 210 -4.82 -1.54 -7.78
CA THR A 210 -4.50 -2.54 -8.79
C THR A 210 -3.80 -1.89 -9.97
N ALA A 211 -2.99 -2.67 -10.67
CA ALA A 211 -2.43 -2.25 -11.94
C ALA A 211 -2.59 -3.35 -12.98
N THR A 212 -3.08 -2.96 -14.15
CA THR A 212 -3.31 -3.83 -15.31
C THR A 212 -2.47 -3.34 -16.47
N ALA A 213 -1.66 -4.23 -17.06
CA ALA A 213 -0.93 -3.92 -18.28
C ALA A 213 -1.91 -3.48 -19.38
N VAL A 214 -1.65 -2.33 -20.02
CA VAL A 214 -2.52 -1.85 -21.11
C VAL A 214 -2.28 -2.74 -22.33
N GLN A 215 -3.28 -3.56 -22.70
CA GLN A 215 -3.23 -4.50 -23.83
C GLN A 215 -3.04 -3.88 -25.23
N ASN A 216 -3.10 -2.55 -25.38
CA ASN A 216 -3.27 -1.90 -26.69
C ASN A 216 -2.16 -0.92 -27.11
N GLN A 217 -0.90 -1.16 -26.71
CA GLN A 217 0.24 -0.47 -27.33
C GLN A 217 1.09 -1.53 -28.03
N THR A 218 1.07 -1.49 -29.35
CA THR A 218 1.82 -2.35 -30.28
C THR A 218 3.21 -2.68 -29.74
N GLU A 219 3.39 -3.95 -29.35
CA GLU A 219 4.56 -4.83 -29.11
C GLU A 219 6.03 -4.33 -29.07
N ASN A 220 6.36 -3.06 -29.30
CA ASN A 220 7.74 -2.60 -29.53
C ASN A 220 8.27 -1.54 -28.53
N TYR A 221 7.50 -1.09 -27.55
CA TYR A 221 7.95 -0.03 -26.61
C TYR A 221 7.59 -0.24 -25.14
N MET A 222 7.12 -1.43 -24.74
CA MET A 222 7.23 -1.78 -23.32
C MET A 222 8.71 -2.08 -23.08
N TYR A 223 9.41 -1.16 -22.42
CA TYR A 223 10.68 -1.49 -21.79
C TYR A 223 10.42 -2.73 -20.94
N ASP A 224 11.03 -3.82 -21.37
CA ASP A 224 10.94 -5.16 -20.82
C ASP A 224 11.00 -5.10 -19.27
N GLY A 225 9.90 -5.44 -18.62
CA GLY A 225 9.85 -5.70 -17.17
C GLY A 225 9.66 -4.53 -16.20
N SER A 226 9.40 -3.28 -16.63
CA SER A 226 9.12 -2.22 -15.63
C SER A 226 7.69 -2.31 -15.09
N PRO A 227 7.47 -2.56 -13.80
CA PRO A 227 6.12 -2.68 -13.24
C PRO A 227 5.34 -1.35 -13.32
N LEU A 228 4.01 -1.45 -13.45
CA LEU A 228 3.14 -0.29 -13.32
C LEU A 228 3.19 0.21 -11.87
N THR A 229 3.76 1.40 -11.71
CA THR A 229 4.23 1.89 -10.42
C THR A 229 3.43 3.09 -9.98
N LEU A 230 2.95 3.10 -8.73
CA LEU A 230 2.57 4.32 -8.02
C LEU A 230 3.82 4.92 -7.38
N GLY A 231 4.21 6.11 -7.85
CA GLY A 231 5.40 6.78 -7.35
C GLY A 231 5.07 8.00 -6.46
N MET A 232 5.85 8.18 -5.39
CA MET A 232 6.12 9.51 -4.85
C MET A 232 7.40 10.06 -5.48
N GLY A 233 7.29 11.24 -6.11
CA GLY A 233 8.36 11.81 -6.93
C GLY A 233 8.27 11.42 -8.41
N GLY A 234 8.90 12.22 -9.25
CA GLY A 234 8.65 12.24 -10.70
C GLY A 234 9.86 11.74 -11.47
N THR A 235 9.70 11.57 -12.79
CA THR A 235 10.85 11.31 -13.68
C THR A 235 11.93 12.38 -13.57
N ASP A 236 11.54 13.61 -13.21
CA ASP A 236 12.44 14.75 -13.01
C ASP A 236 12.70 14.99 -11.52
N SER A 237 13.63 14.24 -10.91
CA SER A 237 14.52 14.65 -9.79
C SER A 237 13.99 15.68 -8.77
N GLY A 238 12.76 15.51 -8.30
CA GLY A 238 12.16 16.40 -7.32
C GLY A 238 12.77 16.20 -5.94
N VAL A 239 12.97 17.27 -5.18
CA VAL A 239 13.32 17.19 -3.76
C VAL A 239 12.06 16.87 -2.97
N VAL A 240 12.04 15.72 -2.29
CA VAL A 240 10.94 15.27 -1.42
C VAL A 240 11.36 15.46 0.03
N ASN A 241 10.86 16.51 0.68
CA ASN A 241 11.21 16.87 2.07
C ASN A 241 10.06 16.72 3.06
N ARG A 242 9.01 16.00 2.67
CA ARG A 242 7.79 15.83 3.46
C ARG A 242 7.59 14.36 3.80
N ASN A 243 6.97 14.13 4.94
CA ASN A 243 6.52 12.81 5.35
C ASN A 243 5.07 12.67 4.93
N VAL A 244 4.76 11.62 4.17
CA VAL A 244 3.45 11.35 3.62
C VAL A 244 3.01 9.97 4.07
N TYR A 245 1.73 9.84 4.40
CA TYR A 245 1.13 8.62 4.92
C TYR A 245 -0.05 8.21 4.06
N SER A 246 -0.05 6.96 3.60
CA SER A 246 -1.10 6.41 2.74
C SER A 246 -1.71 5.16 3.35
N TRP A 247 -3.03 5.13 3.50
CA TRP A 247 -3.77 3.89 3.80
C TRP A 247 -4.20 3.21 2.52
N ILE A 248 -3.87 1.93 2.38
CA ILE A 248 -4.12 1.14 1.17
C ILE A 248 -4.79 -0.16 1.55
N ASN A 249 -6.02 -0.37 1.10
CA ASN A 249 -6.75 -1.61 1.32
C ASN A 249 -6.29 -2.72 0.36
N GLY A 250 -5.06 -3.16 0.52
CA GLY A 250 -4.44 -4.17 -0.32
C GLY A 250 -3.94 -3.64 -1.66
N ALA A 251 -2.84 -4.24 -2.12
CA ALA A 251 -2.31 -4.08 -3.47
C ALA A 251 -2.47 -5.40 -4.23
N SER A 252 -2.92 -5.30 -5.49
CA SER A 252 -3.24 -6.44 -6.35
C SER A 252 -2.68 -6.32 -7.76
N GLY A 253 -2.63 -7.46 -8.47
CA GLY A 253 -2.13 -7.52 -9.84
C GLY A 253 -0.67 -7.08 -9.90
N THR A 254 -0.34 -6.14 -10.80
CA THR A 254 1.04 -5.68 -11.02
C THR A 254 1.36 -4.34 -10.35
N ALA A 255 0.59 -3.92 -9.35
CA ALA A 255 0.79 -2.64 -8.65
C ALA A 255 2.13 -2.58 -7.90
N ALA A 256 3.07 -1.76 -8.39
CA ALA A 256 4.32 -1.45 -7.69
C ALA A 256 4.24 -0.14 -6.91
N PHE A 257 5.13 0.02 -5.93
CA PHE A 257 5.30 1.24 -5.16
C PHE A 257 6.74 1.75 -5.25
N MET A 258 6.87 3.06 -5.44
CA MET A 258 8.18 3.69 -5.66
C MET A 258 8.36 5.01 -4.95
N VAL A 259 9.58 5.25 -4.45
CA VAL A 259 10.08 6.60 -4.18
C VAL A 259 11.20 6.95 -5.16
N ASN A 260 10.98 7.98 -5.98
CA ASN A 260 11.97 8.52 -6.91
C ASN A 260 12.27 9.98 -6.57
N SER A 261 13.44 10.24 -6.00
CA SER A 261 13.80 11.59 -5.56
C SER A 261 15.31 11.82 -5.65
N THR A 262 15.77 13.01 -5.28
CA THR A 262 17.22 13.34 -5.24
C THR A 262 17.85 13.03 -3.90
N ALA A 263 19.18 13.06 -3.85
CA ALA A 263 19.94 12.85 -2.62
C ALA A 263 19.73 13.99 -1.60
N ALA A 264 19.24 15.15 -2.04
CA ALA A 264 18.91 16.28 -1.18
C ALA A 264 17.54 16.13 -0.49
N SER A 265 16.75 15.13 -0.88
CA SER A 265 15.46 14.82 -0.26
C SER A 265 15.64 14.28 1.16
N THR A 266 14.79 14.70 2.08
CA THR A 266 14.83 14.26 3.49
C THR A 266 13.50 13.67 3.99
N GLY A 267 12.47 13.65 3.14
CA GLY A 267 11.13 13.20 3.48
C GLY A 267 10.98 11.69 3.51
N SER A 268 9.75 11.23 3.71
CA SER A 268 9.41 9.81 3.64
C SER A 268 8.02 9.57 3.06
N TRP A 269 7.83 8.38 2.53
CA TRP A 269 6.52 7.83 2.23
C TRP A 269 6.28 6.60 3.10
N THR A 270 5.25 6.66 3.95
CA THR A 270 4.80 5.53 4.76
C THR A 270 3.55 4.93 4.14
N ILE A 271 3.66 3.70 3.70
CA ILE A 271 2.55 2.94 3.12
C ILE A 271 1.97 2.04 4.21
N VAL A 272 0.71 2.24 4.56
CA VAL A 272 -0.03 1.44 5.55
C VAL A 272 -0.99 0.51 4.80
N PHE A 273 -0.69 -0.78 4.80
CA PHE A 273 -1.58 -1.79 4.24
C PHE A 273 -2.67 -2.13 5.26
N THR A 274 -3.90 -1.71 4.96
CA THR A 274 -5.04 -1.85 5.87
C THR A 274 -5.83 -3.14 5.65
N ASN A 275 -5.72 -3.78 4.49
CA ASN A 275 -6.32 -5.07 4.12
C ASN A 275 -7.55 -5.43 4.95
N ASN A 276 -8.65 -4.73 4.73
CA ASN A 276 -9.91 -4.85 5.47
C ASN A 276 -10.87 -5.85 4.80
N ALA A 277 -10.70 -6.09 3.50
CA ALA A 277 -11.58 -6.94 2.70
C ALA A 277 -11.09 -8.39 2.57
N GLY A 278 -9.81 -8.64 2.82
CA GLY A 278 -9.20 -9.97 2.68
C GLY A 278 -7.70 -9.90 2.45
N ASP A 279 -7.10 -11.07 2.25
CA ASP A 279 -5.71 -11.19 1.82
C ASP A 279 -5.52 -10.58 0.42
N ALA A 280 -4.39 -9.92 0.21
CA ALA A 280 -4.04 -9.30 -1.06
C ALA A 280 -2.62 -9.67 -1.47
N SER A 281 -2.39 -9.74 -2.79
CA SER A 281 -1.11 -10.12 -3.36
C SER A 281 -0.81 -9.30 -4.62
N SER A 282 0.39 -8.74 -4.70
CA SER A 282 0.87 -8.09 -5.92
C SER A 282 2.15 -8.73 -6.41
N SER A 283 2.21 -9.00 -7.72
CA SER A 283 3.40 -9.49 -8.42
C SER A 283 4.25 -8.34 -8.95
N SER A 284 4.61 -7.41 -8.06
CA SER A 284 5.35 -6.21 -8.42
C SER A 284 6.42 -5.76 -7.40
N SER A 285 7.21 -4.79 -7.82
CA SER A 285 8.36 -4.28 -7.06
C SER A 285 7.99 -3.27 -5.97
N LEU A 286 8.81 -3.23 -4.93
CA LEU A 286 8.80 -2.23 -3.85
C LEU A 286 10.18 -1.59 -3.80
N TYR A 287 10.31 -0.33 -4.25
CA TYR A 287 11.66 0.20 -4.46
C TYR A 287 11.81 1.72 -4.33
N GLN A 288 13.03 2.12 -4.06
CA GLN A 288 13.51 3.48 -3.91
C GLN A 288 14.72 3.59 -4.81
N THR A 289 14.75 4.62 -5.66
CA THR A 289 15.92 4.82 -6.53
C THR A 289 17.18 5.04 -5.71
N ALA A 290 18.33 4.54 -6.17
CA ALA A 290 19.61 4.68 -5.46
C ALA A 290 20.01 6.15 -5.19
N ALA A 291 19.54 7.09 -6.01
CA ALA A 291 19.81 8.51 -5.83
C ALA A 291 18.89 9.19 -4.80
N SER A 292 17.86 8.51 -4.27
CA SER A 292 16.85 9.10 -3.41
C SER A 292 17.32 9.23 -1.96
N GLY A 293 17.30 10.45 -1.44
CA GLY A 293 17.44 10.73 0.00
C GLY A 293 16.12 10.55 0.77
N ALA A 294 14.96 10.63 0.09
CA ALA A 294 13.68 10.32 0.71
C ALA A 294 13.50 8.81 0.86
N LYS A 295 12.85 8.41 1.96
CA LYS A 295 12.72 7.01 2.37
C LYS A 295 11.33 6.45 2.08
N MET A 296 11.23 5.17 1.75
CA MET A 296 9.97 4.44 1.77
C MET A 296 9.90 3.53 3.01
N SER A 297 8.79 3.59 3.74
CA SER A 297 8.50 2.77 4.92
C SER A 297 7.20 2.00 4.71
N ILE A 298 7.10 0.80 5.26
CA ILE A 298 5.91 -0.05 5.16
C ILE A 298 5.35 -0.30 6.55
N VAL A 299 4.03 -0.21 6.68
CA VAL A 299 3.28 -0.58 7.89
C VAL A 299 2.23 -1.61 7.50
N MET A 300 2.22 -2.75 8.18
CA MET A 300 1.13 -3.71 8.07
C MET A 300 0.17 -3.51 9.25
N ARG A 301 -1.05 -3.10 8.94
CA ARG A 301 -2.10 -2.85 9.93
C ARG A 301 -3.44 -3.28 9.35
N SER A 302 -3.67 -4.59 9.24
CA SER A 302 -4.95 -5.15 8.82
C SER A 302 -6.10 -4.72 9.76
N VAL A 303 -7.00 -3.83 9.32
CA VAL A 303 -8.05 -3.19 10.13
C VAL A 303 -9.30 -2.82 9.33
N ASP A 304 -10.46 -2.87 9.99
CA ASP A 304 -11.64 -2.11 9.58
C ASP A 304 -11.55 -0.68 10.10
N PHE A 305 -12.00 0.29 9.30
CA PHE A 305 -12.09 1.69 9.70
C PHE A 305 -13.32 2.39 9.09
N ASP A 306 -13.81 3.42 9.76
CA ASP A 306 -14.95 4.23 9.29
C ASP A 306 -14.51 5.41 8.40
N ASN A 307 -15.47 6.22 7.95
CA ASN A 307 -15.19 7.37 7.09
C ASN A 307 -14.47 8.53 7.82
N ASP A 308 -14.42 8.49 9.15
CA ASP A 308 -13.69 9.43 9.98
C ASP A 308 -12.29 8.89 10.35
N LYS A 309 -11.87 7.79 9.71
CA LYS A 309 -10.58 7.10 9.90
C LYS A 309 -10.44 6.49 11.31
N ASN A 310 -11.52 6.28 12.03
CA ASN A 310 -11.45 5.55 13.30
C ASN A 310 -11.34 4.06 13.03
N ILE A 311 -10.38 3.40 13.68
CA ILE A 311 -10.24 1.94 13.65
C ILE A 311 -11.43 1.34 14.41
N THR A 312 -12.20 0.50 13.73
CA THR A 312 -13.38 -0.17 14.31
C THR A 312 -13.12 -1.63 14.64
N GLY A 313 -12.04 -2.22 14.12
CA GLY A 313 -11.60 -3.56 14.49
C GLY A 313 -10.30 -3.97 13.80
N TYR A 314 -9.55 -4.86 14.44
CA TYR A 314 -8.37 -5.48 13.85
C TYR A 314 -8.74 -6.77 13.11
N LYS A 315 -8.03 -7.04 12.01
CA LYS A 315 -8.15 -8.24 11.18
C LYS A 315 -6.82 -9.00 11.17
N ASP A 316 -6.85 -10.21 10.62
CA ASP A 316 -5.66 -11.07 10.42
C ASP A 316 -5.40 -11.34 8.93
N TYR A 317 -5.72 -10.38 8.07
CA TYR A 317 -5.43 -10.50 6.64
C TYR A 317 -4.01 -10.08 6.32
N SER A 318 -3.51 -10.57 5.19
CA SER A 318 -2.12 -10.44 4.79
C SER A 318 -1.95 -9.68 3.49
N GLN A 319 -0.85 -8.95 3.37
CA GLN A 319 -0.35 -8.42 2.12
C GLN A 319 0.90 -9.21 1.71
N SER A 320 0.92 -9.68 0.47
CA SER A 320 2.09 -10.34 -0.12
C SER A 320 2.59 -9.59 -1.34
N PHE A 321 3.92 -9.62 -1.54
CA PHE A 321 4.57 -9.09 -2.72
C PHE A 321 5.53 -10.12 -3.31
N THR A 322 5.52 -10.28 -4.63
CA THR A 322 6.57 -10.96 -5.40
C THR A 322 7.05 -10.01 -6.49
N GLY A 323 8.29 -10.10 -6.95
CA GLY A 323 8.75 -9.21 -8.03
C GLY A 323 10.24 -9.28 -8.27
N SER A 324 10.73 -8.39 -9.13
CA SER A 324 12.15 -8.32 -9.51
C SER A 324 12.97 -7.34 -8.67
N GLU A 325 12.35 -6.35 -8.02
CA GLU A 325 13.07 -5.32 -7.27
C GLU A 325 12.46 -5.10 -5.87
N PHE A 326 13.35 -5.12 -4.87
CA PHE A 326 13.04 -4.94 -3.46
C PHE A 326 14.14 -4.11 -2.81
N SER A 327 13.98 -2.79 -2.78
CA SER A 327 15.06 -1.88 -2.40
C SER A 327 14.52 -0.59 -1.77
N PHE A 328 14.34 -0.54 -0.45
CA PHE A 328 13.95 0.68 0.26
C PHE A 328 14.63 0.80 1.61
N THR A 329 14.65 1.98 2.21
CA THR A 329 15.46 2.25 3.42
C THR A 329 14.72 2.95 4.58
N GLY A 330 13.40 2.82 4.69
CA GLY A 330 12.57 3.50 5.71
C GLY A 330 12.00 2.62 6.83
N GLY A 331 12.17 1.31 6.78
CA GLY A 331 11.73 0.37 7.81
C GLY A 331 10.40 -0.31 7.50
N VAL A 332 10.12 -1.34 8.28
CA VAL A 332 8.87 -2.10 8.26
C VAL A 332 8.31 -2.13 9.67
N THR A 333 7.01 -1.85 9.83
CA THR A 333 6.31 -1.93 11.13
C THR A 333 5.10 -2.86 11.02
N LEU A 334 4.97 -3.79 11.98
CA LEU A 334 3.92 -4.80 12.00
C LEU A 334 3.03 -4.54 13.21
N LEU A 335 1.78 -4.18 12.94
CA LEU A 335 0.78 -3.83 13.95
C LEU A 335 -0.36 -4.86 13.97
N SER A 336 -0.82 -5.32 12.81
CA SER A 336 -1.79 -6.41 12.69
C SER A 336 -1.76 -7.08 11.31
N GLY A 337 -2.13 -8.35 11.22
CA GLY A 337 -2.14 -9.12 9.98
C GLY A 337 -0.75 -9.60 9.57
N GLY A 338 -0.57 -9.96 8.30
CA GLY A 338 0.70 -10.48 7.77
C GLY A 338 1.30 -9.66 6.64
N LEU A 339 2.62 -9.45 6.65
CA LEU A 339 3.37 -8.91 5.52
C LEU A 339 4.36 -9.97 5.01
N TYR A 340 4.18 -10.38 3.76
CA TYR A 340 5.03 -11.38 3.11
C TYR A 340 5.77 -10.78 1.92
N LEU A 341 7.10 -10.80 1.97
CA LEU A 341 7.96 -10.17 0.97
C LEU A 341 8.73 -11.26 0.23
N ASN A 342 8.12 -11.80 -0.80
CA ASN A 342 8.56 -13.01 -1.50
C ASN A 342 9.52 -12.64 -2.65
N TYR A 343 10.66 -12.03 -2.28
CA TYR A 343 11.72 -11.63 -3.20
C TYR A 343 12.92 -12.58 -3.07
N GLY A 344 13.65 -12.78 -4.17
CA GLY A 344 14.82 -13.65 -4.18
C GLY A 344 15.92 -13.18 -3.20
N ALA A 345 16.80 -14.10 -2.81
CA ALA A 345 17.91 -13.82 -1.88
C ALA A 345 18.83 -12.68 -2.38
N GLU A 346 19.12 -12.63 -3.68
CA GLU A 346 20.01 -11.63 -4.27
C GLU A 346 19.44 -10.21 -4.20
N THR A 347 18.12 -10.06 -4.36
CA THR A 347 17.46 -8.75 -4.34
C THR A 347 17.25 -8.25 -2.91
N SER A 348 17.02 -9.17 -1.96
CA SER A 348 16.73 -8.84 -0.56
C SER A 348 17.95 -8.66 0.34
N SER A 349 19.08 -9.29 0.02
CA SER A 349 20.29 -9.26 0.87
C SER A 349 21.18 -8.03 0.69
N SER A 350 20.96 -7.23 -0.36
CA SER A 350 21.89 -6.15 -0.74
C SER A 350 21.54 -4.77 -0.16
N VAL A 351 20.30 -4.57 0.32
CA VAL A 351 19.80 -3.28 0.79
C VAL A 351 19.36 -3.38 2.23
N ASN A 352 19.88 -2.51 3.10
CA ASN A 352 19.39 -2.39 4.46
C ASN A 352 18.05 -1.63 4.47
N HIS A 353 17.00 -2.29 4.96
CA HIS A 353 15.65 -1.78 4.92
C HIS A 353 15.27 -0.80 6.02
N GLY A 354 16.20 -0.37 6.87
CA GLY A 354 15.89 0.37 8.10
C GLY A 354 15.55 -0.60 9.23
N ASN A 355 14.67 -0.22 10.16
CA ASN A 355 14.33 -1.08 11.30
C ASN A 355 13.12 -1.97 10.98
N LEU A 356 13.12 -3.18 11.53
CA LEU A 356 11.94 -4.06 11.60
C LEU A 356 11.29 -3.90 12.96
N LYS A 357 10.10 -3.32 13.01
CA LYS A 357 9.34 -3.13 14.25
C LYS A 357 8.19 -4.14 14.37
N LEU A 358 8.22 -4.94 15.43
CA LEU A 358 7.18 -5.89 15.81
C LEU A 358 6.40 -5.30 17.01
N ALA A 359 5.20 -4.79 16.76
CA ALA A 359 4.41 -4.04 17.73
C ALA A 359 2.92 -4.37 17.60
N ARG A 360 2.56 -5.65 17.79
CA ARG A 360 1.18 -6.14 17.65
C ARG A 360 0.20 -5.37 18.53
N GLU A 361 -0.66 -4.60 17.88
CA GLU A 361 -1.65 -3.75 18.55
C GLU A 361 -2.59 -4.55 19.46
N SER A 362 -3.00 -3.91 20.56
CA SER A 362 -3.97 -4.50 21.48
C SER A 362 -5.29 -4.79 20.76
N GLY A 363 -5.70 -6.06 20.76
CA GLY A 363 -6.89 -6.53 20.06
C GLY A 363 -6.63 -7.12 18.67
N ALA A 364 -5.39 -7.02 18.16
CA ALA A 364 -4.97 -7.74 16.96
C ALA A 364 -4.66 -9.21 17.29
N ALA A 365 -5.11 -10.13 16.43
CA ALA A 365 -4.83 -11.56 16.58
C ALA A 365 -3.34 -11.87 16.36
N SER A 366 -2.76 -11.27 15.32
CA SER A 366 -1.36 -11.50 14.94
C SER A 366 -0.74 -10.27 14.29
N ALA A 367 0.59 -10.24 14.26
CA ALA A 367 1.40 -9.31 13.48
C ALA A 367 2.59 -10.11 12.91
N LYS A 368 2.51 -10.52 11.65
CA LYS A 368 3.42 -11.49 11.00
C LYS A 368 4.30 -10.79 9.97
N PHE A 369 5.56 -11.19 9.92
CA PHE A 369 6.52 -10.80 8.88
C PHE A 369 7.24 -12.03 8.34
N GLY A 370 7.49 -12.11 7.04
CA GLY A 370 8.33 -13.17 6.48
C GLY A 370 8.11 -13.37 4.99
N ASN A 371 8.15 -14.63 4.57
CA ASN A 371 7.92 -15.07 3.20
C ASN A 371 6.78 -16.09 3.17
N SER A 372 5.94 -16.03 2.14
CA SER A 372 4.89 -17.01 1.88
C SER A 372 5.14 -17.83 0.61
N GLY A 373 6.17 -17.49 -0.16
CA GLY A 373 6.62 -18.17 -1.39
C GLY A 373 7.72 -19.20 -1.13
N ASN A 374 8.66 -19.29 -2.07
CA ASN A 374 9.81 -20.20 -2.00
C ASN A 374 10.76 -19.80 -0.87
N ALA A 375 11.35 -20.79 -0.19
CA ALA A 375 12.32 -20.56 0.88
C ALA A 375 13.63 -19.95 0.36
N GLY A 376 14.39 -19.35 1.27
CA GLY A 376 15.73 -18.83 0.99
C GLY A 376 15.80 -17.32 0.81
N GLY A 377 14.74 -16.57 1.17
CA GLY A 377 14.81 -15.12 1.27
C GLY A 377 15.79 -14.69 2.37
N ASN A 378 16.50 -13.57 2.18
CA ASN A 378 17.32 -12.99 3.25
C ASN A 378 16.99 -11.50 3.39
N PHE A 379 16.36 -11.13 4.48
CA PHE A 379 15.96 -9.73 4.71
C PHE A 379 16.99 -9.01 5.56
N LEU A 380 17.56 -7.93 5.05
CA LEU A 380 18.53 -7.11 5.78
C LEU A 380 17.86 -5.90 6.43
N PHE A 381 17.97 -5.79 7.75
CA PHE A 381 17.53 -4.64 8.53
C PHE A 381 18.69 -4.08 9.37
N ALA A 382 18.56 -2.83 9.82
CA ALA A 382 19.48 -2.22 10.76
C ALA A 382 19.29 -2.85 12.15
N ASP A 383 18.13 -2.67 12.75
CA ASP A 383 17.76 -3.26 14.04
C ASP A 383 16.38 -3.93 13.95
N MET A 384 16.10 -4.79 14.93
CA MET A 384 14.73 -5.22 15.24
C MET A 384 14.26 -4.51 16.52
N GLU A 385 13.06 -3.93 16.49
CA GLU A 385 12.42 -3.31 17.65
C GLU A 385 11.19 -4.13 18.03
N VAL A 386 11.13 -4.59 19.28
CA VAL A 386 9.99 -5.33 19.81
C VAL A 386 9.31 -4.48 20.87
N SER A 387 8.02 -4.23 20.67
CA SER A 387 7.17 -3.54 21.64
C SER A 387 5.77 -4.14 21.62
N ASP A 388 4.88 -3.62 22.47
CA ASP A 388 3.43 -3.74 22.33
C ASP A 388 2.95 -5.13 21.88
N GLY A 389 3.08 -6.14 22.76
CA GLY A 389 2.57 -7.49 22.47
C GLY A 389 3.35 -8.34 21.46
N GLY A 390 4.43 -7.79 20.86
CA GLY A 390 5.41 -8.51 20.05
C GLY A 390 4.97 -8.81 18.62
N GLY A 391 5.39 -9.95 18.07
CA GLY A 391 5.06 -10.35 16.70
C GLY A 391 5.53 -11.75 16.32
N THR A 392 5.30 -12.12 15.07
CA THR A 392 5.65 -13.43 14.51
C THR A 392 6.56 -13.26 13.30
N ILE A 393 7.66 -13.99 13.27
CA ILE A 393 8.52 -14.15 12.09
C ILE A 393 8.19 -15.50 11.45
N VAL A 394 7.69 -15.49 10.23
CA VAL A 394 7.38 -16.69 9.46
C VAL A 394 8.60 -17.07 8.63
N VAL A 395 9.10 -18.29 8.83
CA VAL A 395 10.31 -18.81 8.20
C VAL A 395 9.94 -19.99 7.31
N LYS A 396 10.07 -19.83 5.99
CA LYS A 396 9.93 -20.94 5.05
C LYS A 396 11.20 -21.76 5.02
N MET A 397 11.03 -23.08 4.89
CA MET A 397 12.10 -24.05 4.77
C MET A 397 11.90 -24.93 3.54
N ASP A 398 13.02 -25.29 2.94
CA ASP A 398 13.12 -26.21 1.80
C ASP A 398 14.45 -26.97 1.88
N TYR A 399 14.61 -28.03 1.08
CA TYR A 399 15.90 -28.70 0.93
C TYR A 399 16.81 -27.92 -0.03
N ALA A 400 18.09 -27.87 0.29
CA ALA A 400 19.11 -27.37 -0.64
C ALA A 400 19.11 -28.20 -1.93
N GLU A 401 19.54 -27.61 -3.05
CA GLU A 401 19.72 -28.34 -4.31
C GLU A 401 20.59 -29.60 -4.08
N GLY A 402 20.03 -30.77 -4.40
CA GLY A 402 20.68 -32.07 -4.17
C GLY A 402 20.42 -32.71 -2.80
N GLY A 403 19.56 -32.13 -1.95
CA GLY A 403 19.05 -32.73 -0.71
C GLY A 403 20.08 -32.82 0.43
N SER A 404 21.18 -32.09 0.35
CA SER A 404 22.31 -32.18 1.29
C SER A 404 22.17 -31.32 2.55
N GLY A 405 21.09 -30.54 2.67
CA GLY A 405 20.86 -29.63 3.79
C GLY A 405 19.53 -28.91 3.68
N ILE A 406 19.26 -28.03 4.65
CA ILE A 406 18.07 -27.17 4.69
C ILE A 406 18.45 -25.76 4.23
N VAL A 407 17.63 -25.19 3.35
CA VAL A 407 17.60 -23.77 3.02
C VAL A 407 16.37 -23.18 3.69
N CYS A 408 16.53 -22.04 4.36
CA CYS A 408 15.42 -21.35 4.99
C CYS A 408 15.48 -19.85 4.72
N ASP A 409 14.36 -19.16 4.95
CA ASP A 409 14.40 -17.71 5.05
C ASP A 409 15.25 -17.29 6.25
N THR A 410 15.92 -16.15 6.09
CA THR A 410 16.77 -15.58 7.14
C THR A 410 16.50 -14.09 7.29
N LEU A 411 16.70 -13.61 8.51
CA LEU A 411 16.72 -12.19 8.84
C LEU A 411 18.15 -11.82 9.26
N THR A 412 18.71 -10.78 8.66
CA THR A 412 20.02 -10.25 9.02
C THR A 412 19.85 -8.86 9.62
N LEU A 413 20.36 -8.66 10.83
CA LEU A 413 20.40 -7.37 11.52
C LEU A 413 21.83 -6.84 11.52
N SER A 414 22.02 -5.61 11.06
CA SER A 414 23.34 -4.95 11.12
C SER A 414 23.71 -4.52 12.55
N GLY A 415 22.72 -4.33 13.41
CA GLY A 415 22.82 -4.06 14.84
C GLY A 415 22.28 -5.22 15.66
N SER A 416 21.20 -5.00 16.42
CA SER A 416 20.63 -5.98 17.35
C SER A 416 19.08 -5.97 17.38
N ALA A 417 18.51 -6.87 18.19
CA ALA A 417 17.10 -6.82 18.57
C ALA A 417 16.94 -6.15 19.95
N LYS A 418 16.08 -5.13 20.03
CA LYS A 418 15.91 -4.25 21.20
C LYS A 418 14.44 -4.15 21.64
N GLY A 419 14.22 -3.86 22.92
CA GLY A 419 12.89 -3.65 23.49
C GLY A 419 12.38 -4.81 24.33
N GLU A 420 11.06 -4.97 24.40
CA GLU A 420 10.38 -5.95 25.25
C GLU A 420 9.18 -6.60 24.56
N GLY A 421 8.98 -7.89 24.83
CA GLY A 421 7.84 -8.65 24.29
C GLY A 421 8.22 -10.05 23.83
N ALA A 422 7.26 -10.71 23.17
CA ALA A 422 7.45 -12.06 22.64
C ALA A 422 7.57 -12.05 21.12
N VAL A 423 8.61 -12.70 20.60
CA VAL A 423 8.78 -12.96 19.17
C VAL A 423 8.59 -14.44 18.93
N ILE A 424 7.56 -14.78 18.16
CA ILE A 424 7.25 -16.15 17.78
C ILE A 424 7.92 -16.44 16.44
N ILE A 425 8.74 -17.50 16.37
CA ILE A 425 9.28 -18.01 15.12
C ILE A 425 8.33 -19.12 14.63
N ASP A 426 7.70 -18.90 13.48
CA ASP A 426 6.77 -19.84 12.85
C ASP A 426 7.43 -20.49 11.64
N LEU A 427 7.97 -21.69 11.86
CA LEU A 427 8.54 -22.54 10.83
C LEU A 427 7.45 -23.14 9.94
N LYS A 428 7.60 -23.02 8.62
CA LYS A 428 6.70 -23.59 7.61
C LYS A 428 7.50 -24.29 6.52
N ASN A 429 6.95 -25.36 5.96
CA ASN A 429 7.49 -25.90 4.70
C ASN A 429 7.19 -24.97 3.51
N PHE A 430 7.80 -25.24 2.36
CA PHE A 430 7.59 -24.47 1.12
C PHE A 430 6.09 -24.33 0.76
N ASN A 431 5.27 -25.36 1.02
CA ASN A 431 3.82 -25.35 0.82
C ASN A 431 3.04 -24.52 1.86
N GLY A 432 3.68 -24.05 2.94
CA GLY A 432 3.02 -23.31 4.02
C GLY A 432 2.37 -24.18 5.09
N ASN A 433 2.64 -25.48 5.06
CA ASN A 433 2.19 -26.45 6.06
C ASN A 433 3.24 -26.62 7.17
N ASN A 434 2.95 -27.52 8.11
CA ASN A 434 3.89 -27.90 9.16
C ASN A 434 5.23 -28.40 8.57
N PRO A 435 6.34 -28.07 9.22
CA PRO A 435 7.68 -28.36 8.73
C PRO A 435 8.20 -29.76 9.12
N ASP A 436 7.32 -30.74 9.33
CA ASP A 436 7.64 -32.05 9.92
C ASP A 436 8.87 -32.71 9.27
N GLU A 437 8.95 -32.71 7.94
CA GLU A 437 10.08 -33.29 7.19
C GLU A 437 11.44 -32.62 7.50
N PHE A 438 11.44 -31.30 7.77
CA PHE A 438 12.65 -30.56 8.10
C PHE A 438 13.03 -30.73 9.56
N ILE A 439 12.03 -30.87 10.42
CA ILE A 439 12.22 -31.24 11.82
C ILE A 439 12.87 -32.62 11.91
N ASP A 440 12.36 -33.60 11.16
CA ASP A 440 12.94 -34.94 11.07
C ASP A 440 14.41 -34.85 10.61
N PHE A 441 14.68 -34.09 9.55
CA PHE A 441 16.05 -33.87 9.08
C PHE A 441 16.95 -33.25 10.14
N MET A 442 16.46 -32.25 10.87
CA MET A 442 17.22 -31.61 11.97
C MET A 442 17.62 -32.63 13.03
N ILE A 443 16.67 -33.48 13.44
CA ILE A 443 16.87 -34.53 14.43
C ILE A 443 17.84 -35.62 13.94
N GLU A 444 17.65 -36.11 12.71
CA GLU A 444 18.49 -37.16 12.13
C GLU A 444 19.96 -36.75 11.98
N ASN A 445 20.20 -35.46 11.71
CA ASN A 445 21.53 -34.94 11.38
C ASN A 445 22.18 -34.14 12.52
N ASP A 446 21.49 -33.97 13.64
CA ASP A 446 21.95 -33.17 14.78
C ASP A 446 22.31 -31.72 14.42
N VAL A 447 21.39 -31.06 13.70
CA VAL A 447 21.59 -29.70 13.19
C VAL A 447 20.58 -28.69 13.75
N GLY A 448 21.09 -27.51 14.09
CA GLY A 448 20.29 -26.32 14.40
C GLY A 448 20.29 -25.33 13.22
N ILE A 449 19.20 -24.59 13.06
CA ILE A 449 19.03 -23.63 11.96
C ILE A 449 19.13 -22.20 12.50
N LYS A 450 20.04 -21.40 11.96
CA LYS A 450 20.09 -19.95 12.26
C LYS A 450 19.04 -19.24 11.42
N VAL A 451 18.04 -18.66 12.06
CA VAL A 451 16.93 -17.95 11.41
C VAL A 451 17.07 -16.43 11.49
N ILE A 452 17.80 -15.92 12.49
CA ILE A 452 18.15 -14.51 12.61
C ILE A 452 19.65 -14.39 12.88
N SER A 453 20.33 -13.51 12.15
CA SER A 453 21.72 -13.11 12.41
C SER A 453 21.75 -11.67 12.92
N TRP A 454 22.63 -11.37 13.88
CA TRP A 454 22.83 -10.01 14.39
C TRP A 454 24.30 -9.75 14.76
N ALA A 455 24.69 -8.48 14.77
CA ALA A 455 26.04 -8.07 15.16
C ALA A 455 26.23 -8.09 16.68
N GLU A 456 25.16 -7.85 17.43
CA GLU A 456 25.14 -7.90 18.89
C GLU A 456 23.93 -8.69 19.38
N ALA A 457 24.10 -9.40 20.50
CA ALA A 457 23.06 -10.23 21.10
C ALA A 457 21.77 -9.42 21.37
N ALA A 458 20.62 -10.07 21.20
CA ALA A 458 19.33 -9.47 21.51
C ALA A 458 19.23 -9.07 23.00
N GLU A 459 18.55 -7.97 23.28
CA GLU A 459 18.29 -7.51 24.65
C GLU A 459 17.47 -8.54 25.44
N SER A 460 17.74 -8.66 26.75
CA SER A 460 17.09 -9.65 27.62
C SER A 460 15.59 -9.42 27.84
N GLY A 461 15.06 -8.27 27.42
CA GLY A 461 13.62 -7.96 27.47
C GLY A 461 12.80 -8.74 26.43
N ILE A 462 13.45 -9.33 25.42
CA ILE A 462 12.80 -10.06 24.34
C ILE A 462 12.79 -11.55 24.66
N THR A 463 11.60 -12.15 24.62
CA THR A 463 11.43 -13.61 24.69
C THR A 463 11.21 -14.17 23.29
N PHE A 464 12.13 -15.01 22.83
CA PHE A 464 11.94 -15.77 21.59
C PHE A 464 11.34 -17.15 21.89
N THR A 465 10.39 -17.59 21.06
CA THR A 465 9.75 -18.91 21.16
C THR A 465 9.37 -19.41 19.78
N THR A 466 9.10 -20.71 19.65
CA THR A 466 8.41 -21.29 18.48
C THR A 466 6.91 -21.32 18.69
N THR A 467 6.15 -21.68 17.65
CA THR A 467 4.72 -22.01 17.80
C THR A 467 4.53 -23.28 18.63
N ASP A 468 3.32 -23.46 19.19
CA ASP A 468 3.00 -24.64 20.00
C ASP A 468 2.85 -25.92 19.17
N ASP A 469 2.68 -25.80 17.84
CA ASP A 469 2.39 -26.92 16.93
C ASP A 469 3.48 -28.00 16.88
N TYR A 470 4.74 -27.61 17.08
CA TYR A 470 5.90 -28.52 17.06
C TYR A 470 6.84 -28.32 18.26
N LYS A 471 6.35 -27.64 19.30
CA LYS A 471 7.12 -27.44 20.55
C LYS A 471 7.49 -28.76 21.22
N VAL A 472 6.62 -29.77 21.08
CA VAL A 472 6.88 -31.16 21.45
C VAL A 472 6.62 -32.00 20.22
N TYR A 473 7.64 -32.68 19.74
CA TYR A 473 7.61 -33.45 18.51
C TYR A 473 7.90 -34.92 18.80
N ASP A 474 7.04 -35.81 18.33
CA ASP A 474 7.21 -37.26 18.47
C ASP A 474 7.94 -37.80 17.24
N TYR A 475 9.21 -38.15 17.42
CA TYR A 475 10.03 -38.76 16.39
C TYR A 475 10.22 -40.25 16.72
N TYR A 476 9.51 -41.12 15.99
CA TYR A 476 9.53 -42.57 16.16
C TYR A 476 9.28 -43.08 17.61
N GLY A 477 8.45 -42.39 18.38
CA GLY A 477 8.08 -42.75 19.76
C GLY A 477 8.94 -42.06 20.84
N GLU A 478 9.89 -41.22 20.44
CA GLU A 478 10.70 -40.39 21.33
C GLU A 478 10.26 -38.92 21.24
N GLN A 479 10.17 -38.26 22.40
CA GLN A 479 9.74 -36.86 22.47
C GLN A 479 10.94 -35.92 22.38
N TYR A 480 10.91 -35.01 21.40
CA TYR A 480 11.87 -33.94 21.19
C TYR A 480 11.22 -32.60 21.51
N TYR A 481 11.93 -31.73 22.23
CA TYR A 481 11.45 -30.39 22.55
C TYR A 481 12.15 -29.36 21.67
N PHE A 482 11.40 -28.72 20.78
CA PHE A 482 11.95 -27.63 19.98
C PHE A 482 12.11 -26.38 20.84
N THR A 483 13.29 -25.77 20.71
CA THR A 483 13.70 -24.63 21.52
C THR A 483 14.37 -23.58 20.64
N VAL A 484 14.45 -22.38 21.19
CA VAL A 484 15.12 -21.26 20.55
C VAL A 484 16.32 -20.87 21.40
N GLN A 485 17.50 -20.81 20.78
CA GLN A 485 18.73 -20.40 21.43
C GLN A 485 19.12 -18.99 20.96
N ASN A 486 19.05 -18.02 21.88
CA ASN A 486 19.57 -16.67 21.70
C ASN A 486 21.09 -16.68 21.98
N ALA A 487 21.89 -16.65 20.91
CA ALA A 487 23.34 -16.61 20.97
C ALA A 487 23.88 -15.20 20.64
N ALA A 488 25.18 -14.99 20.86
CA ALA A 488 25.82 -13.70 20.63
C ALA A 488 25.74 -13.23 19.16
N ASP A 489 25.66 -14.17 18.22
CA ASP A 489 25.74 -13.96 16.78
C ASP A 489 24.44 -14.30 16.03
N GLY A 490 23.38 -14.71 16.73
CA GLY A 490 22.10 -14.98 16.11
C GLY A 490 21.11 -15.75 16.98
N LEU A 491 19.92 -15.94 16.41
CA LEU A 491 18.86 -16.80 16.91
C LEU A 491 18.89 -18.13 16.17
N TYR A 492 19.04 -19.22 16.92
CA TYR A 492 19.02 -20.57 16.39
C TYR A 492 17.76 -21.31 16.83
N ILE A 493 17.17 -22.09 15.92
CA ILE A 493 16.15 -23.08 16.23
C ILE A 493 16.83 -24.43 16.38
N THR A 494 16.65 -25.06 17.53
CA THR A 494 17.28 -26.32 17.91
C THR A 494 16.26 -27.22 18.59
N TYR A 495 16.66 -28.42 18.99
CA TYR A 495 15.85 -29.29 19.82
C TYR A 495 16.66 -29.82 21.01
N THR A 496 15.96 -30.29 22.03
CA THR A 496 16.54 -30.99 23.17
C THR A 496 15.79 -32.29 23.42
N VAL A 497 16.53 -33.36 23.71
CA VAL A 497 15.96 -34.61 24.19
C VAL A 497 15.85 -34.53 25.71
N PRO A 498 14.69 -34.84 26.32
CA PRO A 498 14.61 -34.94 27.79
C PRO A 498 15.54 -36.07 28.24
N GLU A 499 16.57 -35.75 29.03
CA GLU A 499 17.55 -36.76 29.42
C GLU A 499 16.88 -37.90 30.23
N PRO A 500 17.09 -39.18 29.87
CA PRO A 500 16.67 -40.32 30.68
C PRO A 500 17.33 -40.33 32.07
N ALA A 501 18.49 -39.67 32.19
CA ALA A 501 19.32 -39.66 33.40
C ALA A 501 18.64 -38.95 34.57
N GLU A 502 17.88 -37.88 34.34
CA GLU A 502 17.20 -37.15 35.42
C GLU A 502 16.08 -38.00 36.04
N TRP A 503 15.28 -38.67 35.21
CA TRP A 503 14.26 -39.62 35.65
C TRP A 503 14.87 -40.85 36.33
N ALA A 504 15.96 -41.39 35.77
CA ALA A 504 16.70 -42.49 36.38
C ALA A 504 17.31 -42.11 37.74
N ALA A 505 17.79 -40.87 37.90
CA ALA A 505 18.33 -40.35 39.16
C ALA A 505 17.23 -40.16 40.22
N ILE A 506 16.07 -39.63 39.84
CA ILE A 506 14.91 -39.49 40.72
C ILE A 506 14.41 -40.87 41.17
N LEU A 507 14.28 -41.82 40.23
CA LEU A 507 13.90 -43.21 40.55
C LEU A 507 14.97 -43.92 41.38
N GLY A 508 16.25 -43.66 41.13
CA GLY A 508 17.38 -44.15 41.92
C GLY A 508 17.35 -43.65 43.35
N LEU A 509 17.09 -42.35 43.57
CA LEU A 509 16.92 -41.76 44.90
C LEU A 509 15.69 -42.32 45.62
N ALA A 510 14.57 -42.49 44.92
CA ALA A 510 13.37 -43.11 45.47
C ALA A 510 13.63 -44.58 45.89
N ALA A 511 14.36 -45.34 45.07
CA ALA A 511 14.74 -46.71 45.39
C ALA A 511 15.67 -46.80 46.61
N ILE A 512 16.64 -45.87 46.74
CA ILE A 512 17.52 -45.76 47.91
C ILE A 512 16.71 -45.41 49.17
N ALA A 513 15.77 -44.47 49.07
CA ALA A 513 14.90 -44.09 50.18
C ALA A 513 14.01 -45.26 50.64
N LEU A 514 13.45 -46.03 49.70
CA LEU A 514 12.65 -47.23 49.98
C LEU A 514 13.50 -48.34 50.63
N ALA A 515 14.73 -48.55 50.13
CA ALA A 515 15.67 -49.50 50.71
C ALA A 515 16.09 -49.11 52.13
N ALA A 516 16.36 -47.82 52.38
CA ALA A 516 16.69 -47.29 53.69
C ALA A 516 15.51 -47.41 54.68
N HIS A 517 14.28 -47.13 54.23
CA HIS A 517 13.07 -47.30 55.03
C HIS A 517 12.81 -48.76 55.40
N ARG A 518 13.02 -49.69 54.45
CA ARG A 518 12.86 -51.13 54.68
C ARG A 518 13.92 -51.69 55.63
N ARG A 519 15.14 -51.14 55.60
CA ARG A 519 16.25 -51.50 56.52
C ARG A 519 16.04 -50.98 57.95
N ARG A 520 15.29 -49.89 58.15
CA ARG A 520 14.93 -49.36 59.48
C ARG A 520 13.75 -50.10 60.14
N ARG A 521 13.00 -50.92 59.38
CA ARG A 521 11.86 -51.73 59.87
C ARG A 521 12.20 -53.20 60.15
N LYS A 522 13.44 -53.62 59.87
CA LYS A 522 14.05 -54.82 60.44
C LYS A 522 14.91 -54.40 61.62
#